data_AF-A0A349QUH8-F1
#
_entry.id   AF-A0A349QUH8-F1
#
_cell.length_a   1.000
_cell.length_b   1.000
_cell.length_c   1.000
_cell.angle_alpha   90.00
_cell.angle_beta   90.00
_cell.angle_gamma   90.00
#
_symmetry.space_group_name_H-M   'P 1'
#
loop_
_entity.id
_entity.type
_entity.pdbx_description
1 polymer ?
#
loop_
_entity_poly.entity_id
_entity_poly.type
_entity_poly.pdbx_seq_one_letter_code
_entity_poly.pdbx_strand_id
1 'polypeptide(L)' 'CAENGVMIDWYLHCETALRVAPPLTITDLEIEKACNIIIKGLEKYA' A
#
# COMPACT_ATOMS: atom_id res chain seq x y z
N CYS A 1 5.25 2.19 -5.50
CA CYS A 1 3.93 1.55 -5.27
C CYS A 1 2.93 1.87 -6.38
N ALA A 2 2.74 3.14 -6.74
CA ALA A 2 1.79 3.55 -7.80
C ALA A 2 2.05 2.86 -9.17
N GLU A 3 3.31 2.76 -9.60
CA GLU A 3 3.70 2.08 -10.85
C GLU A 3 3.37 0.57 -10.85
N ASN A 4 3.24 -0.04 -9.66
CA ASN A 4 2.90 -1.45 -9.50
C ASN A 4 1.39 -1.67 -9.29
N GLY A 5 0.57 -0.63 -9.48
CA GLY A 5 -0.90 -0.71 -9.37
C GLY A 5 -1.45 -0.59 -7.95
N VAL A 6 -0.63 -0.21 -6.96
CA VAL A 6 -1.09 0.09 -5.60
C VAL A 6 -1.13 1.60 -5.42
N MET A 7 -2.35 2.15 -5.44
CA MET A 7 -2.58 3.57 -5.17
C MET A 7 -2.54 3.79 -3.66
N ILE A 8 -1.67 4.72 -3.24
CA ILE A 8 -1.49 5.09 -1.85
C ILE A 8 -1.92 6.53 -1.66
N ASP A 9 -2.69 6.78 -0.61
CA ASP A 9 -3.09 8.12 -0.20
C ASP A 9 -2.35 8.49 1.09
N TRP A 10 -1.70 9.64 1.08
CA TRP A 10 -0.93 10.12 2.22
C TRP A 10 -1.88 10.79 3.20
N TYR A 11 -1.81 10.40 4.48
CA TYR A 11 -2.66 10.99 5.49
C TYR A 11 -2.32 12.47 5.63
N LEU A 12 -3.32 13.35 5.53
CA LEU A 12 -3.16 14.81 5.38
C LEU A 12 -2.29 15.51 6.46
N HIS A 13 -1.95 14.83 7.56
CA HIS A 13 -1.19 15.39 8.69
C HIS A 13 -0.23 14.41 9.41
N CYS A 14 0.17 13.29 8.79
CA CYS A 14 1.14 12.38 9.43
C CYS A 14 2.19 11.88 8.43
N GLU A 15 3.40 12.41 8.51
CA GLU A 15 4.52 12.07 7.60
C GLU A 15 5.12 10.68 7.90
N THR A 16 4.86 10.14 9.09
CA THR A 16 5.45 8.88 9.56
C THR A 16 4.52 7.68 9.36
N ALA A 17 3.33 7.86 8.79
CA ALA A 17 2.34 6.81 8.67
C ALA A 17 1.63 6.81 7.31
N LEU A 18 1.30 5.61 6.85
CA LEU A 18 0.52 5.37 5.65
C LEU A 18 -0.85 4.83 6.03
N ARG A 19 -1.93 5.31 5.39
CA ARG A 19 -3.27 4.73 5.54
C ARG A 19 -3.51 3.64 4.50
N VAL A 20 -3.91 2.46 4.96
CA VAL A 20 -4.38 1.37 4.10
C VAL A 20 -5.90 1.26 4.25
N ALA A 21 -6.63 1.59 3.18
CA ALA A 21 -8.10 1.61 3.17
C ALA A 21 -8.64 0.88 1.92
N PRO A 22 -8.59 -0.46 1.89
CA PRO A 22 -9.08 -1.22 0.76
C PRO A 22 -10.62 -1.21 0.71
N PRO A 23 -11.23 -1.46 -0.47
CA PRO A 23 -12.68 -1.60 -0.57
C PRO A 23 -13.16 -2.87 0.15
N LEU A 24 -14.43 -2.87 0.58
CA LEU A 24 -15.05 -4.03 1.25
C LEU A 24 -15.18 -5.27 0.36
N THR A 25 -15.02 -5.10 -0.96
CA THR A 25 -15.08 -6.17 -1.96
C THR A 25 -13.71 -6.75 -2.32
N ILE A 26 -12.63 -6.29 -1.68
CA ILE A 26 -11.28 -6.79 -1.96
C ILE A 26 -11.17 -8.27 -1.59
N THR A 27 -10.43 -9.03 -2.39
CA THR A 27 -10.15 -10.44 -2.13
C THR A 27 -8.85 -10.64 -1.36
N ASP A 28 -8.71 -11.76 -0.64
CA ASP A 28 -7.48 -12.08 0.09
C ASP A 28 -6.23 -12.10 -0.80
N LEU A 29 -6.37 -12.56 -2.05
CA LEU A 29 -5.28 -12.58 -3.03
C LEU A 29 -4.83 -11.16 -3.42
N GLU A 30 -5.78 -10.23 -3.56
CA GLU A 30 -5.48 -8.84 -3.85
C GLU A 30 -4.83 -8.14 -2.64
N ILE A 31 -5.26 -8.49 -1.43
CA ILE A 31 -4.62 -8.03 -0.18
C ILE A 31 -3.15 -8.48 -0.16
N GLU A 32 -2.87 -9.77 -0.36
CA GLU A 32 -1.51 -10.30 -0.39
C GLU A 32 -0.66 -9.61 -1.46
N LYS A 33 -1.21 -9.42 -2.65
CA LYS A 33 -0.51 -8.74 -3.75
C LYS A 33 -0.17 -7.30 -3.38
N ALA A 34 -1.11 -6.56 -2.80
CA ALA A 34 -0.89 -5.18 -2.37
C ALA A 34 0.17 -5.09 -1.27
N CYS A 35 0.08 -5.93 -0.24
CA CYS A 35 1.05 -6.01 0.85
C CYS A 35 2.47 -6.32 0.35
N ASN A 36 2.61 -7.29 -0.56
CA ASN A 36 3.89 -7.63 -1.17
C ASN A 36 4.51 -6.45 -1.94
N ILE A 37 3.69 -5.66 -2.64
CA ILE A 37 4.15 -4.46 -3.36
C ILE A 37 4.61 -3.39 -2.37
N ILE A 38 3.89 -3.21 -1.25
CA ILE A 38 4.26 -2.24 -0.21
C ILE A 38 5.61 -2.63 0.42
N ILE A 39 5.78 -3.90 0.81
CA ILE A 39 7.03 -4.41 1.39
C ILE A 39 8.21 -4.21 0.44
N LYS A 40 8.06 -4.59 -0.84
CA LYS A 40 9.10 -4.35 -1.87
C LYS A 40 9.45 -2.86 -2.02
N GLY A 41 8.46 -1.99 -1.85
CA GLY A 41 8.68 -0.54 -1.83
C GLY A 41 9.54 -0.12 -0.64
N LEU A 42 9.25 -0.63 0.56
CA LEU A 42 10.04 -0.36 1.76
C LEU A 42 11.47 -0.90 1.64
N GLU A 43 11.64 -2.15 1.18
CA GLU A 43 12.95 -2.77 0.98
C GLU A 43 13.83 -2.02 -0.02
N LYS A 44 13.25 -1.40 -1.04
CA LYS A 44 14.00 -0.63 -2.04
C LYS A 44 14.68 0.62 -1.46
N TYR A 45 14.17 1.17 -0.36
CA TYR A 45 14.66 2.40 0.25
C TYR A 45 15.13 2.21 1.71
N ALA A 46 15.22 0.97 2.18
CA ALA A 46 15.86 0.60 3.44
C ALA A 46 17.39 0.69 3.32
#